data_AF-A0A814UWV2-F1
#
_entry.id   AF-A0A814UWV2-F1
#
_cell.length_a   1.000
_cell.length_b   1.000
_cell.length_c   1.000
_cell.angle_alpha   90.00
_cell.angle_beta   90.00
_cell.angle_gamma   90.00
#
_symmetry.space_group_name_H-M   'P 1'
#
loop_
_entity.id
_entity.type
_entity.pdbx_description
1 polymer ?
#
loop_
_entity_poly.entity_id
_entity_poly.type
_entity_poly.pdbx_seq_one_letter_code
_entity_poly.pdbx_strand_id
1 'polypeptide(L)'
;MQNTVRDYQADKNKIKDFLNEFEVDTEDGYKASKYVKQLRNLANREQTTLVIDLDDIATVDPELADAISENCRRYTQLFAQVVQELLPELKDKEVQNKDVLDVYIEHRTLMEQRMHHNTDETMFLHLKLTKIDLLTF
;
A
#
# COMPACT_ATOMS: atom_id res chain seq x y z
N MET A 1 -29.24 7.42 20.73
CA MET A 1 -28.05 7.59 19.88
C MET A 1 -27.42 6.22 19.72
N GLN A 2 -27.72 5.54 18.62
CA GLN A 2 -27.25 4.18 18.39
C GLN A 2 -25.75 4.25 18.08
N ASN A 3 -24.89 3.87 19.04
CA ASN A 3 -23.47 3.68 18.78
C ASN A 3 -23.32 2.37 18.00
N THR A 4 -23.61 2.40 16.70
CA THR A 4 -23.26 1.30 15.80
C THR A 4 -21.75 1.36 15.60
N VAL A 5 -21.02 0.40 16.16
CA VAL A 5 -19.60 0.22 15.90
C VAL A 5 -19.43 0.13 14.39
N ARG A 6 -18.84 1.17 13.79
CA ARG A 6 -18.67 1.25 12.34
C ARG A 6 -17.68 0.18 11.89
N ASP A 7 -18.05 -0.55 10.86
CA ASP A 7 -17.20 -1.60 10.30
C ASP A 7 -16.18 -1.00 9.33
N TYR A 8 -14.99 -0.72 9.85
CA TYR A 8 -13.88 -0.17 9.06
C TYR A 8 -13.36 -1.14 8.00
N GLN A 9 -13.63 -2.45 8.13
CA GLN A 9 -13.23 -3.41 7.10
C GLN A 9 -14.16 -3.29 5.89
N ALA A 10 -15.45 -3.12 6.12
CA ALA A 10 -16.42 -2.83 5.06
C ALA A 10 -16.10 -1.50 4.37
N ASP A 11 -15.83 -0.43 5.14
CA ASP A 11 -15.41 0.86 4.59
C ASP A 11 -14.12 0.74 3.76
N LYS A 12 -13.15 -0.07 4.21
CA LYS A 12 -11.91 -0.30 3.47
C LYS A 12 -12.17 -0.91 2.09
N ASN A 13 -13.09 -1.87 1.99
CA ASN A 13 -13.48 -2.46 0.71
C ASN A 13 -14.17 -1.42 -0.18
N LYS A 14 -15.12 -0.64 0.36
CA LYS A 14 -15.77 0.45 -0.37
C LYS A 14 -14.78 1.47 -0.93
N ILE A 15 -13.77 1.85 -0.14
CA ILE A 15 -12.69 2.74 -0.58
C ILE A 15 -11.89 2.12 -1.73
N LYS A 16 -11.60 0.82 -1.66
CA LYS A 16 -10.87 0.11 -2.72
C LYS A 16 -11.67 0.10 -4.03
N ASP A 17 -12.97 -0.19 -3.94
CA ASP A 17 -13.86 -0.23 -5.10
C ASP A 17 -13.99 1.18 -5.71
N PHE A 18 -14.20 2.20 -4.88
CA PHE A 18 -14.24 3.60 -5.30
C PHE A 18 -12.97 4.03 -6.06
N LEU A 19 -11.78 3.71 -5.54
CA LEU A 19 -10.52 4.11 -6.17
C LEU A 19 -10.29 3.45 -7.55
N ASN A 20 -10.88 2.28 -7.79
CA ASN A 20 -10.74 1.54 -9.05
C ASN A 20 -11.84 1.85 -10.07
N GLU A 21 -13.09 2.01 -9.61
CA GLU A 21 -14.28 2.04 -10.46
C GLU A 21 -14.82 3.45 -10.71
N PHE A 22 -14.37 4.47 -9.95
CA PHE A 22 -14.90 5.82 -10.12
C PHE A 22 -14.47 6.44 -11.45
N GLU A 23 -15.48 6.77 -12.26
CA GLU A 23 -15.35 7.40 -13.57
C GLU A 23 -16.07 8.76 -13.57
N VAL A 24 -15.42 9.76 -14.16
CA VAL A 24 -16.03 11.07 -14.40
C VAL A 24 -16.31 11.22 -15.88
N ASP A 25 -17.50 11.73 -16.21
CA ASP A 25 -17.84 12.11 -17.58
C ASP A 25 -17.04 13.35 -17.97
N THR A 26 -16.18 13.20 -18.97
CA THR A 26 -15.43 14.31 -19.54
C THR A 26 -16.32 15.06 -20.53
N GLU A 27 -16.07 16.34 -20.75
CA GLU A 27 -16.81 17.17 -21.73
C GLU A 27 -16.82 16.57 -23.15
N ASP A 28 -15.80 15.77 -23.48
CA ASP A 28 -15.68 15.04 -24.74
C ASP A 28 -16.53 13.76 -24.84
N GLY A 29 -17.34 13.45 -23.82
CA GLY A 29 -18.19 12.25 -23.76
C GLY A 29 -17.46 10.95 -23.44
N TYR A 30 -16.19 11.03 -23.05
CA TYR A 30 -15.40 9.90 -22.59
C TYR A 30 -15.42 9.79 -21.07
N LYS A 31 -15.49 8.55 -20.58
CA LYS A 31 -15.33 8.25 -19.16
C LYS A 31 -13.87 8.23 -18.79
N ALA A 32 -13.48 9.11 -17.86
CA ALA A 32 -12.12 9.19 -17.37
C ALA A 32 -12.04 8.69 -15.93
N SER A 33 -11.22 7.66 -15.69
CA SER A 33 -10.93 7.15 -14.35
C SER A 33 -9.95 8.09 -13.62
N LYS A 34 -10.50 9.13 -12.97
CA LYS A 34 -9.75 10.20 -12.30
C LYS A 34 -8.72 9.67 -11.29
N TYR A 35 -9.14 8.73 -10.44
CA TYR A 35 -8.31 8.23 -9.33
C TYR A 35 -7.29 7.18 -9.77
N VAL A 36 -7.67 6.27 -10.66
CA VAL A 36 -6.73 5.28 -11.24
C VAL A 36 -5.55 5.98 -11.91
N LYS A 37 -5.79 7.10 -12.62
CA LYS A 37 -4.72 7.90 -13.22
C LYS A 37 -3.76 8.46 -12.17
N GLN A 38 -4.28 9.04 -11.08
CA GLN A 38 -3.44 9.53 -9.98
C GLN A 38 -2.63 8.40 -9.32
N LEU A 39 -3.25 7.23 -9.09
CA LEU A 39 -2.58 6.07 -8.51
C LEU A 39 -1.45 5.52 -9.40
N ARG A 40 -1.65 5.48 -10.72
CA ARG A 40 -0.57 5.11 -11.66
C ARG A 40 0.58 6.11 -11.61
N ASN A 41 0.29 7.41 -11.58
CA ASN A 41 1.33 8.44 -11.46
C ASN A 41 2.09 8.31 -10.13
N LEU A 42 1.41 7.97 -9.03
CA LEU A 42 2.04 7.68 -7.74
C LEU A 42 2.92 6.43 -7.80
N ALA A 43 2.45 5.34 -8.41
CA ALA A 43 3.20 4.10 -8.59
C ALA A 43 4.48 4.31 -9.42
N ASN A 44 4.39 5.15 -10.46
CA ASN A 44 5.50 5.53 -11.33
C ASN A 44 6.39 6.63 -10.73
N ARG A 45 6.03 7.17 -9.55
CA ARG A 45 6.69 8.30 -8.87
C ARG A 45 6.75 9.59 -9.69
N GLU A 46 5.79 9.77 -10.59
CA GLU A 46 5.55 11.02 -11.32
C GLU A 46 4.72 12.00 -10.46
N GLN A 47 4.03 11.49 -9.43
CA GLN A 47 3.21 12.24 -8.48
C GLN A 47 3.56 11.80 -7.05
N THR A 48 3.47 12.73 -6.08
CA THR A 48 3.80 12.47 -4.66
C THR A 48 2.60 12.61 -3.71
N THR A 49 1.52 13.24 -4.17
CA THR A 49 0.35 13.55 -3.36
C THR A 49 -0.90 13.01 -4.04
N LEU A 50 -1.71 12.20 -3.35
CA LEU A 50 -3.04 11.79 -3.82
C LEU A 50 -4.08 12.79 -3.30
N VAL A 51 -4.86 13.41 -4.20
CA VAL A 51 -5.97 14.30 -3.81
C VAL A 51 -7.28 13.61 -4.11
N ILE A 52 -8.11 13.49 -3.06
CA ILE A 52 -9.41 12.82 -3.11
C ILE A 52 -10.48 13.86 -2.79
N ASP A 53 -11.46 13.97 -3.68
CA ASP A 53 -12.59 14.87 -3.51
C ASP A 53 -13.69 14.17 -2.72
N LEU A 54 -14.21 14.83 -1.68
CA LEU A 54 -15.31 14.29 -0.90
C LEU A 54 -16.62 14.32 -1.68
N ASP A 55 -16.78 15.25 -2.62
CA ASP A 55 -17.97 15.34 -3.46
C ASP A 55 -18.08 14.12 -4.39
N ASP A 56 -16.94 13.64 -4.91
CA ASP A 56 -16.86 12.42 -5.72
C ASP A 56 -17.26 11.19 -4.90
N ILE A 57 -16.80 11.10 -3.65
CA ILE A 57 -17.20 10.01 -2.74
C ILE A 57 -18.69 10.10 -2.42
N ALA A 58 -19.20 11.29 -2.12
CA ALA A 58 -20.60 11.51 -1.78
C ALA A 58 -21.55 11.13 -2.92
N THR A 59 -21.09 11.22 -4.16
CA THR A 59 -21.83 10.79 -5.35
C THR A 59 -22.04 9.28 -5.39
N VAL A 60 -21.10 8.50 -4.86
CA VAL A 60 -21.15 7.03 -4.84
C VAL A 60 -21.72 6.49 -3.53
N ASP A 61 -21.23 7.01 -2.40
CA ASP A 61 -21.62 6.63 -1.06
C ASP A 61 -21.60 7.85 -0.12
N PRO A 62 -22.75 8.54 0.07
CA PRO A 62 -22.84 9.70 0.95
C PRO A 62 -22.57 9.35 2.42
N GLU A 63 -22.94 8.15 2.88
CA GLU A 63 -22.66 7.73 4.26
C GLU A 63 -21.16 7.52 4.52
N LEU A 64 -20.41 7.15 3.50
CA LEU A 64 -18.95 7.08 3.56
C LEU A 64 -18.33 8.49 3.58
N ALA A 65 -18.82 9.41 2.74
CA ALA A 65 -18.36 10.79 2.75
C ALA A 65 -18.57 11.48 4.10
N ASP A 66 -19.76 11.32 4.70
CA ASP A 66 -20.08 11.85 6.02
C ASP A 66 -19.14 11.27 7.08
N ALA A 67 -18.88 9.96 7.05
CA ALA A 67 -17.93 9.31 7.96
C ALA A 67 -16.52 9.86 7.89
N ILE A 68 -16.05 10.08 6.65
CA ILE A 68 -14.73 10.61 6.39
C ILE A 68 -14.66 12.01 7.00
N SER A 69 -15.69 12.83 6.79
CA SER A 69 -15.77 14.17 7.36
C SER A 69 -15.77 14.17 8.89
N GLU A 70 -16.44 13.21 9.53
CA GLU A 70 -16.49 13.07 10.99
C GLU A 70 -15.15 12.61 11.59
N ASN A 71 -14.35 11.82 10.86
CA ASN A 71 -13.07 11.30 11.35
C ASN A 71 -11.99 11.21 10.26
N CYS A 72 -11.60 12.34 9.69
CA CYS A 72 -10.61 12.41 8.62
C CYS A 72 -9.32 11.64 8.96
N ARG A 73 -8.80 11.78 10.18
CA ARG A 73 -7.52 11.16 10.58
C ARG A 73 -7.54 9.63 10.45
N ARG A 74 -8.63 8.98 10.86
CA ARG A 74 -8.77 7.52 10.76
C ARG A 74 -8.89 7.10 9.30
N TYR A 75 -9.70 7.81 8.53
CA TYR A 75 -9.89 7.50 7.12
C TYR A 75 -8.62 7.75 6.31
N THR A 76 -7.81 8.77 6.59
CA THR A 76 -6.49 8.93 5.96
C THR A 76 -5.61 7.69 6.12
N GLN A 77 -5.62 7.06 7.29
CA GLN A 77 -4.89 5.81 7.52
C GLN A 77 -5.47 4.63 6.73
N LEU A 78 -6.81 4.54 6.63
CA LEU A 78 -7.47 3.50 5.83
C LEU A 78 -7.17 3.67 4.34
N PHE A 79 -7.29 4.89 3.80
CA PHE A 79 -6.90 5.21 2.44
C PHE A 79 -5.43 4.87 2.18
N ALA A 80 -4.51 5.20 3.09
CA ALA A 80 -3.09 4.85 2.94
C ALA A 80 -2.87 3.33 2.85
N GLN A 81 -3.59 2.53 3.66
CA GLN A 81 -3.52 1.07 3.57
C GLN A 81 -4.03 0.54 2.24
N VAL A 82 -5.19 1.04 1.77
CA VAL A 82 -5.77 0.63 0.48
C VAL A 82 -4.85 1.01 -0.67
N VAL A 83 -4.32 2.24 -0.67
CA VAL A 83 -3.36 2.69 -1.70
C VAL A 83 -2.13 1.78 -1.71
N GLN A 84 -1.58 1.44 -0.55
CA GLN A 84 -0.41 0.56 -0.48
C GLN A 84 -0.69 -0.85 -1.03
N GLU A 85 -1.91 -1.35 -0.90
CA GLU A 85 -2.34 -2.61 -1.50
C GLU A 85 -2.52 -2.51 -3.03
N LEU A 86 -2.97 -1.36 -3.55
CA LEU A 86 -3.24 -1.15 -4.98
C LEU A 86 -2.00 -0.77 -5.81
N LEU A 87 -1.03 -0.05 -5.21
CA LEU A 87 0.15 0.44 -5.94
C LEU A 87 0.96 -0.62 -6.69
N PRO A 88 1.18 -1.85 -6.16
CA PRO A 88 1.92 -2.88 -6.88
C PRO A 88 1.27 -3.30 -8.20
N GLU A 89 -0.06 -3.30 -8.28
CA GLU A 89 -0.83 -3.72 -9.46
C GLU A 89 -0.80 -2.66 -10.57
N LEU A 90 -0.55 -1.41 -10.22
CA LEU A 90 -0.61 -0.24 -11.12
C LEU A 90 0.77 0.23 -11.62
N LYS A 91 1.83 -0.50 -11.27
CA LYS A 91 3.20 -0.14 -11.64
C LYS A 91 3.51 -0.59 -13.07
N ASP A 92 3.30 0.31 -14.03
CA ASP A 92 3.52 0.04 -15.46
C ASP A 92 4.99 0.20 -15.90
N LYS A 93 5.82 0.93 -15.14
CA LYS A 93 7.21 1.23 -15.49
C LYS A 93 8.18 0.95 -14.35
N GLU A 94 9.40 0.52 -14.68
CA GLU A 94 10.52 0.61 -13.75
C GLU A 94 10.87 2.07 -13.53
N VAL A 95 10.88 2.49 -12.26
CA VAL A 95 11.27 3.85 -11.86
C VAL A 95 12.73 4.06 -12.27
N GLN A 96 12.92 4.85 -13.33
CA GLN A 96 14.24 5.16 -13.90
C GLN A 96 15.12 5.99 -12.94
N ASN A 97 14.49 6.79 -12.07
CA ASN A 97 15.19 7.68 -11.16
C ASN A 97 15.00 7.20 -9.70
N LYS A 98 15.96 6.41 -9.20
CA LYS A 98 15.99 6.04 -7.78
C LYS A 98 16.46 7.26 -6.98
N ASP A 99 15.63 7.76 -6.07
CA ASP A 99 16.07 8.75 -5.09
C ASP A 99 17.22 8.15 -4.27
N VAL A 100 18.12 8.97 -3.75
CA VAL A 100 19.25 8.52 -2.91
C VAL A 100 18.74 7.70 -1.72
N LEU A 101 17.57 8.07 -1.19
CA LEU A 101 16.86 7.32 -0.15
C LEU A 101 16.43 5.92 -0.61
N ASP A 102 15.99 5.76 -1.85
CA ASP A 102 15.59 4.45 -2.38
C ASP A 102 16.78 3.52 -2.53
N VAL A 103 17.91 4.05 -3.04
CA VAL A 103 19.17 3.31 -3.13
C VAL A 103 19.62 2.86 -1.75
N TYR A 104 19.50 3.74 -0.74
CA TYR A 104 19.83 3.39 0.64
C TYR A 104 18.91 2.29 1.21
N ILE A 105 17.59 2.40 1.01
CA ILE A 105 16.62 1.40 1.48
C ILE A 105 16.88 0.05 0.82
N GLU A 106 17.14 0.02 -0.48
CA GLU A 106 17.46 -1.20 -1.23
C GLU A 106 18.76 -1.85 -0.70
N HIS A 107 19.82 -1.06 -0.50
CA HIS A 107 21.06 -1.54 0.09
C HIS A 107 20.86 -2.11 1.50
N ARG A 108 20.08 -1.44 2.36
CA ARG A 108 19.81 -1.89 3.72
C ARG A 108 19.03 -3.20 3.71
N THR A 109 17.99 -3.30 2.88
CA THR A 109 17.15 -4.50 2.73
C THR A 109 17.99 -5.69 2.25
N LEU A 110 18.87 -5.47 1.27
CA LEU A 110 19.78 -6.49 0.74
C LEU A 110 20.80 -6.95 1.80
N MET A 111 21.31 -6.03 2.63
CA MET A 111 22.19 -6.38 3.76
C MET A 111 21.45 -7.18 4.83
N GLU A 112 20.23 -6.79 5.20
CA GLU A 112 19.37 -7.53 6.14
C GLU A 112 19.09 -8.95 5.63
N GLN A 113 18.71 -9.12 4.36
CA GLN A 113 18.49 -10.44 3.74
C GLN A 113 19.76 -11.31 3.75
N ARG A 114 20.93 -10.74 3.46
CA ARG A 114 22.22 -11.46 3.54
C ARG A 114 22.58 -11.85 4.96
N MET A 115 22.32 -10.99 5.96
CA MET A 115 22.57 -11.31 7.36
C MET A 115 21.67 -12.44 7.84
N HIS A 116 20.39 -12.44 7.47
CA HIS A 116 19.47 -13.53 7.78
C HIS A 116 19.93 -14.86 7.15
N HIS A 117 20.29 -14.85 5.86
CA HIS A 117 20.81 -16.05 5.18
C HIS A 117 22.10 -16.60 5.82
N ASN A 118 23.05 -15.73 6.19
CA ASN A 118 24.29 -16.16 6.88
C ASN A 118 24.05 -16.67 8.30
N THR A 119 23.04 -16.14 9.00
CA THR A 119 22.69 -16.60 10.35
C THR A 119 22.06 -18.00 10.31
N ASP A 120 21.25 -18.27 9.28
CA ASP A 120 20.66 -19.60 9.07
C ASP A 120 21.72 -20.66 8.71
N GLU A 121 22.71 -20.32 7.87
CA GLU A 121 23.82 -21.21 7.54
C GLU A 121 24.76 -21.46 8.73
N THR A 122 25.08 -20.43 9.52
CA THR A 122 25.93 -20.55 10.72
C THR A 122 25.23 -21.32 11.85
N MET A 123 23.91 -21.16 12.03
CA MET A 123 23.11 -21.99 12.95
C MET A 123 23.06 -23.46 12.51
N PHE A 124 22.96 -23.73 11.21
CA PHE A 124 23.01 -25.10 10.67
C PHE A 124 24.37 -25.77 10.87
N LEU A 125 25.47 -25.03 10.66
CA LEU A 125 26.84 -25.51 10.92
C LEU A 125 27.09 -25.76 12.42
N HIS A 126 26.63 -24.85 13.28
CA HIS A 126 26.78 -24.98 14.73
C HIS A 126 25.98 -26.17 15.29
N LEU A 127 24.79 -26.46 14.74
CA LEU A 127 23.99 -27.63 15.12
C LEU A 127 24.60 -28.96 14.63
N LYS A 128 25.36 -28.95 13.52
CA LYS A 128 26.08 -30.14 13.04
C LYS A 128 27.36 -30.41 13.81
N LEU A 129 28.15 -29.39 14.14
CA LEU A 129 29.38 -29.54 14.92
C LEU A 129 29.10 -30.01 16.35
N THR A 130 28.11 -29.43 17.02
CA THR A 130 27.71 -29.85 18.39
C THR A 130 27.19 -31.29 18.48
N LYS A 131 26.60 -31.84 17.41
CA LYS A 131 26.16 -33.25 17.35
C LYS A 131 27.30 -34.23 17.04
N ILE A 132 28.41 -33.79 16.44
CA ILE A 132 29.56 -34.65 16.13
C ILE A 132 30.46 -34.80 17.37
N ASP A 133 30.59 -33.75 18.20
CA ASP A 133 31.40 -33.80 19.43
C ASP A 133 30.77 -34.65 20.55
N LEU A 134 29.46 -34.95 20.48
CA LEU A 134 28.75 -35.80 21.44
C LEU A 134 28.77 -37.31 21.10
N LEU A 135 29.43 -37.71 20.02
CA LEU A 135 29.51 -39.10 19.57
C LEU A 135 30.94 -39.68 19.53
N THR A 136 31.91 -38.99 20.14
CA THR A 136 33.27 -39.50 20.29
C THR A 136 33.62 -39.69 21.76
N PHE A 137 32.94 -40.62 22.43
CA PHE A 137 33.41 -41.38 23.60
C PHE A 137 32.57 -42.66 23.74
#